data_AF-A0A1C5BJ46-F1
#
_entry.id   AF-A0A1C5BJ46-F1
#
_cell.length_a   1.000
_cell.length_b   1.000
_cell.length_c   1.000
_cell.angle_alpha   90.00
_cell.angle_beta   90.00
_cell.angle_gamma   90.00
#
_symmetry.space_group_name_H-M   'P 1'
#
loop_
_entity.id
_entity.type
_entity.pdbx_description
1 polymer ?
#
loop_
_entity_poly.entity_id
_entity_poly.type
_entity_poly.pdbx_seq_one_letter_code
_entity_poly.pdbx_strand_id
1 'polypeptide(L)'
;MKLSVLSLIGHAPHPLNGRRPSPAERFEEVIETGVVAERLGFDAYSIGERHAGPFLHRGRLRTRPPRADRDAAVVRRGHRSGGAA
;
A
#
# COMPACT_ATOMS: atom_id res chain seq x y z
N MET A 1 -11.93 -31.34 -10.13
CA MET A 1 -12.03 -30.01 -9.49
C MET A 1 -10.85 -29.18 -9.98
N LYS A 2 -11.03 -27.89 -10.27
CA LYS A 2 -9.94 -27.00 -10.69
C LYS A 2 -9.56 -26.06 -9.55
N LEU A 3 -8.27 -25.77 -9.39
CA LEU A 3 -7.71 -24.89 -8.36
C LEU A 3 -6.91 -23.76 -9.01
N SER A 4 -7.11 -22.54 -8.52
CA SER A 4 -6.44 -21.34 -9.03
C SER A 4 -5.83 -20.53 -7.89
N VAL A 5 -4.73 -19.85 -8.19
CA VAL A 5 -4.14 -18.83 -7.31
C VAL A 5 -4.57 -17.44 -7.79
N LEU A 6 -4.88 -16.54 -6.85
CA LEU A 6 -5.22 -15.13 -7.12
C LEU A 6 -4.32 -14.21 -6.30
N SER A 7 -3.75 -13.20 -6.95
CA SER A 7 -3.08 -12.08 -6.30
C SER A 7 -3.83 -10.77 -6.55
N LEU A 8 -4.01 -9.96 -5.51
CA LEU A 8 -4.50 -8.56 -5.63
C LEU A 8 -3.34 -7.55 -5.59
N ILE A 9 -2.09 -8.02 -5.56
CA ILE A 9 -0.89 -7.18 -5.44
C ILE A 9 -0.93 -6.28 -4.18
N GLY A 10 -1.16 -6.90 -3.01
CA GLY A 10 -1.02 -6.22 -1.72
C GLY A 10 0.38 -5.63 -1.55
N HIS A 11 0.44 -4.40 -1.02
CA HIS A 11 1.64 -3.58 -0.87
C HIS A 11 1.72 -2.90 0.52
N ALA A 12 1.16 -3.57 1.53
CA ALA A 12 1.33 -3.18 2.92
C ALA A 12 2.78 -3.46 3.40
N PRO A 13 3.27 -2.76 4.44
CA PRO A 13 4.48 -3.15 5.14
C PRO A 13 4.39 -4.62 5.61
N HIS A 14 5.49 -5.34 5.50
CA HIS A 14 5.58 -6.72 5.98
C HIS A 14 5.37 -6.75 7.50
N PRO A 15 4.49 -7.63 8.04
CA PRO A 15 4.02 -7.53 9.42
C PRO A 15 5.10 -7.80 10.48
N LEU A 16 6.16 -8.54 10.12
CA LEU A 16 7.22 -8.91 11.08
C LEU A 16 8.36 -7.91 11.17
N ASN A 17 8.67 -7.18 10.08
CA ASN A 17 9.87 -6.34 9.99
C ASN A 17 9.56 -4.91 9.50
N GLY A 18 8.30 -4.60 9.19
CA GLY A 18 7.87 -3.30 8.70
C GLY A 18 8.41 -2.90 7.32
N ARG A 19 9.22 -3.75 6.66
CA ARG A 19 9.78 -3.44 5.33
C ARG A 19 8.65 -3.38 4.32
N ARG A 20 8.58 -2.30 3.57
CA ARG A 20 7.71 -2.19 2.39
C ARG A 20 8.59 -2.32 1.14
N PRO A 21 8.42 -3.36 0.31
CA PRO A 21 9.18 -3.47 -0.94
C PRO A 21 8.89 -2.30 -1.87
N SER A 22 9.77 -2.00 -2.81
CA SER A 22 9.46 -1.09 -3.90
C SER A 22 8.33 -1.66 -4.76
N PRO A 23 7.62 -0.83 -5.57
CA PRO A 23 6.64 -1.36 -6.50
C PRO A 23 7.24 -2.40 -7.46
N ALA A 24 8.47 -2.19 -7.95
CA ALA A 24 9.15 -3.12 -8.85
C ALA A 24 9.44 -4.46 -8.16
N GLU A 25 10.03 -4.43 -6.96
CA GLU A 25 10.28 -5.63 -6.14
C GLU A 25 8.98 -6.41 -5.90
N ARG A 26 7.89 -5.71 -5.58
CA ARG A 26 6.60 -6.37 -5.36
C ARG A 26 6.02 -6.98 -6.64
N PHE A 27 6.23 -6.36 -7.80
CA PHE A 27 5.83 -6.94 -9.08
C PHE A 27 6.64 -8.20 -9.40
N GLU A 28 7.95 -8.19 -9.16
CA GLU A 28 8.81 -9.36 -9.31
C GLU A 28 8.32 -10.52 -8.43
N GLU A 29 8.05 -10.26 -7.14
CA GLU A 29 7.47 -11.27 -6.22
C GLU A 29 6.14 -11.86 -6.72
N VAL A 30 5.28 -11.04 -7.34
CA VAL A 30 4.00 -11.50 -7.94
C VAL A 30 4.26 -12.41 -9.14
N ILE A 31 5.19 -12.04 -10.02
CA ILE A 31 5.57 -12.86 -11.18
C ILE A 31 6.16 -14.20 -10.72
N GLU A 32 7.08 -14.18 -9.74
CA GLU A 32 7.68 -15.38 -9.17
C GLU A 32 6.62 -16.32 -8.57
N THR A 33 5.61 -15.76 -7.89
CA THR A 33 4.46 -16.53 -7.39
C THR A 33 3.73 -17.23 -8.54
N GLY A 34 3.54 -16.56 -9.68
CA GLY A 34 2.93 -17.15 -10.87
C GLY A 34 3.77 -18.29 -11.45
N VAL A 35 5.09 -18.12 -11.54
CA VAL A 35 6.03 -19.18 -11.99
C VAL A 35 5.95 -20.39 -11.06
N VAL A 36 5.88 -20.19 -9.74
CA VAL A 36 5.73 -21.28 -8.78
C VAL A 36 4.35 -21.95 -8.91
N ALA A 37 3.28 -21.17 -9.09
CA ALA A 37 1.94 -21.73 -9.28
C ALA A 37 1.85 -22.64 -10.51
N GLU A 38 2.47 -22.24 -11.63
CA GLU A 38 2.59 -23.07 -12.83
C GLU A 38 3.35 -24.38 -12.54
N ARG A 39 4.52 -24.28 -11.91
CA ARG A 39 5.35 -25.45 -11.55
C ARG A 39 4.65 -26.44 -10.63
N LEU A 40 3.75 -25.95 -9.77
CA LEU A 40 2.97 -26.78 -8.84
C LEU A 40 1.70 -27.36 -9.48
N GLY A 41 1.38 -27.03 -10.73
CA GLY A 41 0.26 -27.61 -11.46
C GLY A 41 -1.10 -27.00 -11.12
N PHE A 42 -1.15 -25.74 -10.65
CA PHE A 42 -2.42 -25.02 -10.52
C PHE A 42 -3.04 -24.78 -11.91
N ASP A 43 -4.36 -24.88 -12.01
CA ASP A 43 -5.08 -24.71 -13.29
C ASP A 43 -5.04 -23.27 -13.81
N ALA A 44 -4.83 -22.29 -12.92
CA ALA A 44 -4.75 -20.87 -13.28
C ALA A 44 -4.00 -20.02 -12.24
N TYR A 45 -3.42 -18.92 -12.71
CA TYR A 45 -2.89 -17.82 -11.90
C TYR A 45 -3.55 -16.50 -12.37
N SER A 46 -4.21 -15.80 -11.46
CA SER A 46 -4.96 -14.58 -11.76
C SER A 46 -4.43 -13.38 -11.00
N ILE A 47 -4.49 -12.21 -11.63
CA ILE A 47 -4.18 -10.92 -11.01
C ILE A 47 -5.44 -10.07 -11.04
N GLY A 48 -5.95 -9.70 -9.86
CA GLY A 48 -7.09 -8.80 -9.73
C GLY A 48 -6.67 -7.36 -9.46
N GLU A 49 -7.60 -6.43 -9.67
CA GLU A 49 -7.39 -5.01 -9.42
C GLU A 49 -8.05 -4.56 -8.11
N ARG A 50 -7.40 -3.65 -7.39
CA ARG A 50 -7.97 -2.98 -6.21
C ARG A 50 -7.44 -1.56 -6.09
N HIS A 51 -8.34 -0.62 -5.83
CA HIS A 51 -8.02 0.81 -5.74
C HIS A 51 -8.10 1.39 -4.32
N ALA A 52 -8.57 0.59 -3.35
CA ALA A 52 -8.64 1.00 -1.95
C ALA A 52 -7.51 0.36 -1.13
N GLY A 53 -6.97 1.07 -0.15
CA GLY A 53 -5.93 0.57 0.75
C GLY A 53 -4.55 0.40 0.10
N PRO A 54 -3.63 -0.33 0.76
CA PRO A 54 -2.24 -0.45 0.33
C PRO A 54 -2.09 -1.54 -0.75
N PHE A 55 -2.56 -1.27 -1.97
CA PHE A 55 -2.47 -2.18 -3.11
C PHE A 55 -1.78 -1.46 -4.27
N LEU A 56 -0.94 -2.19 -5.02
CA LEU A 56 -0.38 -1.62 -6.24
C LEU A 56 -1.48 -1.48 -7.29
N HIS A 57 -1.55 -0.28 -7.81
CA HIS A 57 -2.36 0.11 -8.95
C HIS A 57 -1.50 1.04 -9.81
N ARG A 58 -1.99 1.42 -10.99
CA ARG A 58 -1.32 2.40 -11.84
C ARG A 58 -1.17 3.74 -11.11
N GLY A 59 0.00 3.97 -10.52
CA GLY A 59 0.37 5.23 -9.89
C GLY A 59 0.98 6.19 -10.92
N ARG A 60 0.53 7.45 -10.92
CA ARG A 60 1.26 8.53 -11.61
C ARG A 60 2.65 8.63 -10.97
N LEU A 61 3.72 8.55 -11.75
CA LEU A 61 5.07 8.86 -11.30
C LEU A 61 5.03 10.27 -10.67
N ARG A 62 5.03 10.36 -9.33
CA ARG A 62 5.00 11.66 -8.65
C ARG A 62 6.42 12.22 -8.71
N THR A 63 6.69 13.04 -9.72
CA THR A 63 7.90 13.86 -9.81
C THR A 63 7.92 15.02 -8.81
N ARG A 64 6.94 15.10 -7.88
CA ARG A 64 6.82 16.18 -6.90
C ARG A 64 6.97 15.63 -5.48
N PRO A 65 7.82 16.25 -4.63
CA PRO A 65 7.99 15.82 -3.26
C PRO A 65 6.67 15.91 -2.48
N PRO A 66 6.49 15.07 -1.43
CA PRO A 66 5.31 15.11 -0.59
C PRO A 66 5.15 16.51 0.01
N ARG A 67 3.95 17.10 -0.14
CA ARG A 67 3.60 18.31 0.63
C ARG A 67 3.44 17.90 2.09
N ALA A 68 4.14 18.59 2.98
CA ALA A 68 3.96 18.43 4.41
C ALA A 68 2.47 18.55 4.74
N ASP A 69 1.97 17.58 5.49
CA ASP A 69 0.61 17.50 5.97
C ASP A 69 0.29 18.77 6.77
N ARG A 70 -0.70 19.56 6.31
CA ARG A 70 -1.09 20.83 6.92
C ARG A 70 -2.14 20.64 8.02
N ASP A 71 -2.58 19.43 8.28
CA ASP A 71 -3.73 19.19 9.17
C ASP A 71 -3.35 18.94 10.65
N ALA A 72 -2.05 18.93 10.99
CA ALA A 72 -1.60 18.72 12.38
C ALA A 72 -1.59 19.98 13.26
N ALA A 73 -2.03 21.15 12.76
CA ALA A 73 -1.96 22.43 13.49
C ALA A 73 -3.34 23.00 13.85
N VAL A 74 -4.24 22.19 14.41
CA VAL A 74 -5.39 22.73 15.17
C VAL A 74 -4.92 23.14 16.57
N VAL A 75 -4.54 24.41 16.61
CA VAL A 75 -4.39 25.34 17.74
C VAL A 75 -5.03 24.88 19.06
N ARG A 76 -4.19 24.59 20.07
CA ARG A 76 -4.49 24.88 21.48
C ARG A 76 -4.14 26.35 21.76
N ARG A 77 -5.15 27.21 21.85
CA ARG A 77 -5.14 28.52 22.54
C ARG A 77 -6.48 28.56 23.30
N GLY A 78 -6.56 28.62 24.62
CA GLY A 78 -5.81 29.46 25.54
C GLY A 78 -6.71 30.62 25.98
N HIS A 79 -7.81 30.33 26.69
CA HIS A 79 -8.61 31.39 27.35
C HIS A 79 -7.95 31.75 28.68
N ARG A 80 -7.12 32.80 28.65
CA ARG A 80 -6.91 33.69 29.80
C ARG A 80 -7.35 35.07 29.38
N SER A 81 -8.35 35.60 30.08
CA SER A 81 -8.63 37.04 30.15
C SER A 81 -8.85 37.37 31.62
N GLY A 82 -7.84 37.99 32.23
CA GLY A 82 -8.03 38.82 33.42
C GLY A 82 -8.40 40.25 32.99
N GLY A 83 -8.93 41.03 33.93
CA GLY A 83 -9.16 42.46 33.73
C GLY A 83 -10.01 43.06 34.85
N ALA A 84 -9.37 43.87 35.68
CA ALA A 84 -9.92 44.58 36.82
C ALA A 84 -10.90 45.70 36.43
N ALA A 85 -11.90 45.92 37.29
CA ALA A 85 -12.40 47.22 37.74
C ALA A 85 -13.18 47.02 39.05
#